data_AF-A0A357SYX8-F1
#
_entry.id   AF-A0A357SYX8-F1
#
_cell.length_a   1.000
_cell.length_b   1.000
_cell.length_c   1.000
_cell.angle_alpha   90.00
_cell.angle_beta   90.00
_cell.angle_gamma   90.00
#
_symmetry.space_group_name_H-M   'P 1'
#
loop_
_entity.id
_entity.type
_entity.pdbx_description
1 polymer ?
#
loop_
_entity_poly.entity_id
_entity_poly.type
_entity_poly.pdbx_seq_one_letter_code
_entity_poly.pdbx_strand_id
1 'polypeptide(L)' 'MIWKFWLTLIILAILSINLYLTAAVYVDAKKQRSYVLYLPPAVWAFVSFFFPLSGFFIYWLMHHSTLVPREKSRFDY' A
#
# COMPACT_ATOMS: atom_id res chain seq x y z
N MET A 1 -33.22 12.70 -11.20
CA MET A 1 -32.66 11.33 -11.38
C MET A 1 -31.22 11.34 -11.85
N ILE A 2 -30.85 12.17 -12.84
CA ILE A 2 -29.47 12.29 -13.38
C ILE A 2 -28.38 12.50 -12.30
N TRP A 3 -28.63 13.37 -11.30
CA TRP A 3 -27.63 13.68 -10.27
C TRP A 3 -27.28 12.48 -9.38
N LYS A 4 -28.28 11.65 -9.04
CA LYS A 4 -28.07 10.42 -8.26
C LYS A 4 -27.24 9.41 -9.05
N PHE A 5 -27.45 9.32 -10.36
CA PHE A 5 -26.70 8.44 -11.25
C PHE A 5 -25.20 8.82 -11.30
N TRP A 6 -24.89 10.12 -11.45
CA TRP A 6 -23.50 10.60 -11.40
C TRP A 6 -22.85 10.35 -10.04
N LEU A 7 -23.57 10.59 -8.94
CA LEU A 7 -23.07 10.28 -7.60
C LEU A 7 -22.78 8.79 -7.42
N THR A 8 -23.65 7.89 -7.91
CA THR A 8 -23.40 6.45 -7.84
C THR A 8 -22.18 6.03 -8.64
N LEU A 9 -21.95 6.62 -9.82
CA LEU A 9 -20.75 6.36 -10.63
C LEU A 9 -19.47 6.82 -9.91
N ILE A 10 -19.50 8.01 -9.29
CA ILE A 10 -18.36 8.53 -8.53
C ILE A 10 -18.04 7.64 -7.33
N ILE A 11 -19.05 7.24 -6.56
CA ILE A 11 -18.87 6.34 -5.42
C ILE A 11 -18.30 4.99 -5.87
N LEU A 12 -18.82 4.43 -6.96
CA LEU A 12 -18.33 3.17 -7.52
C LEU A 12 -16.89 3.28 -8.00
N ALA A 13 -16.53 4.40 -8.65
CA ALA A 13 -15.16 4.65 -9.08
C ALA A 13 -14.20 4.75 -7.90
N ILE A 14 -14.56 5.49 -6.84
CA ILE A 14 -13.75 5.61 -5.63
C ILE A 14 -13.57 4.24 -4.95
N LEU A 15 -14.65 3.46 -4.80
CA LEU A 15 -14.57 2.11 -4.26
C LEU A 15 -13.65 1.19 -5.08
N SER A 16 -13.75 1.28 -6.42
CA SER A 16 -12.92 0.48 -7.32
C SER A 16 -11.44 0.84 -7.21
N ILE A 17 -11.13 2.14 -7.11
CA ILE A 17 -9.77 2.64 -6.90
C ILE A 17 -9.22 2.17 -5.55
N ASN A 18 -10.02 2.25 -4.48
CA ASN A 18 -9.60 1.80 -3.15
C ASN A 18 -9.28 0.29 -3.13
N LEU A 19 -10.13 -0.50 -3.77
CA LEU A 19 -9.94 -1.94 -3.85
C LEU A 19 -8.70 -2.29 -4.70
N TYR A 20 -8.50 -1.57 -5.80
CA TYR A 20 -7.33 -1.72 -6.67
C TYR A 20 -6.03 -1.37 -5.92
N LEU A 21 -5.98 -0.23 -5.22
CA LEU A 21 -4.82 0.19 -4.42
C LEU A 21 -4.51 -0.82 -3.31
N THR A 22 -5.53 -1.31 -2.62
CA THR A 22 -5.38 -2.32 -1.56
C THR A 22 -4.78 -3.61 -2.14
N ALA A 23 -5.31 -4.08 -3.27
CA ALA A 23 -4.81 -5.28 -3.94
C ALA A 23 -3.37 -5.10 -4.44
N ALA A 24 -3.05 -3.92 -5.00
CA ALA A 24 -1.71 -3.60 -5.47
C ALA A 24 -0.69 -3.64 -4.32
N VAL A 25 -0.98 -3.00 -3.18
CA VAL A 25 -0.13 -3.03 -1.97
C VAL A 25 0.02 -4.46 -1.46
N TYR A 26 -1.06 -5.24 -1.39
CA TYR A 26 -1.00 -6.62 -0.91
C TYR A 26 -0.11 -7.51 -1.78
N VAL A 27 -0.28 -7.42 -3.11
CA VAL A 27 0.50 -8.21 -4.07
C VAL A 27 1.97 -7.80 -4.03
N ASP A 28 2.25 -6.50 -3.94
CA ASP A 28 3.61 -5.98 -3.87
C ASP A 28 4.30 -6.38 -2.56
N ALA A 29 3.62 -6.23 -1.42
CA ALA A 29 4.13 -6.61 -0.11
C ALA A 29 4.37 -8.12 -0.01
N LYS A 30 3.57 -8.94 -0.70
CA LYS A 30 3.78 -10.40 -0.80
C LYS A 30 5.01 -10.76 -1.63
N LYS A 31 5.37 -9.96 -2.63
CA LYS A 31 6.56 -10.17 -3.48
C LYS A 31 7.84 -9.69 -2.81
N GLN A 32 7.76 -8.72 -1.91
CA GLN A 32 8.91 -8.22 -1.18
C GLN A 32 9.38 -9.24 -0.12
N ARG A 33 10.66 -9.61 -0.21
CA ARG A 33 11.31 -10.60 0.67
C ARG A 33 11.82 -9.98 1.97
N SER A 34 12.06 -8.67 1.98
CA SER A 34 12.42 -7.89 3.16
C SER A 34 11.19 -7.18 3.67
N TYR A 35 10.67 -7.66 4.80
CA TYR A 35 9.62 -6.97 5.53
C TYR A 35 10.20 -5.70 6.13
N VAL A 36 9.97 -4.55 5.50
CA VAL A 36 10.25 -3.26 6.14
C VAL A 36 9.39 -3.21 7.41
N LEU A 37 10.04 -3.14 8.57
CA LEU A 37 9.45 -3.22 9.92
C LEU A 37 8.90 -4.60 10.38
N TYR A 38 9.25 -5.72 9.72
CA TYR A 38 8.72 -7.05 10.08
C TYR A 38 7.19 -7.17 10.05
N LEU A 39 6.50 -6.24 9.37
CA LEU A 39 5.05 -6.24 9.27
C LEU A 39 4.58 -7.19 8.16
N PRO A 40 3.56 -8.03 8.41
CA PRO A 40 3.06 -8.95 7.40
C PRO A 40 2.31 -8.20 6.29
N PRO A 41 2.27 -8.74 5.05
CA PRO A 41 1.59 -8.12 3.91
C PRO A 41 0.11 -7.77 4.17
N ALA A 42 -0.56 -8.56 5.01
CA ALA A 42 -1.94 -8.33 5.39
C ALA A 42 -2.14 -7.02 6.18
N VAL A 43 -1.18 -6.61 7.00
CA VAL A 43 -1.25 -5.35 7.75
C VAL A 43 -1.14 -4.16 6.80
N TRP A 44 -0.23 -4.23 5.83
CA TRP A 44 -0.10 -3.20 4.80
C TRP A 44 -1.34 -3.06 3.92
N ALA A 45 -1.97 -4.20 3.56
CA ALA A 45 -3.25 -4.20 2.87
C ALA A 45 -4.36 -3.57 3.72
N PHE A 46 -4.41 -3.87 5.02
CA PHE A 46 -5.40 -3.30 5.93
C PHE A 46 -5.26 -1.78 6.05
N VAL A 47 -4.03 -1.27 6.20
CA VAL A 47 -3.77 0.17 6.25
C VAL A 47 -4.19 0.84 4.93
N SER A 48 -3.84 0.25 3.78
CA SER A 48 -4.26 0.74 2.46
C SER A 48 -5.78 0.68 2.27
N PHE A 49 -6.48 -0.28 2.87
CA PHE A 49 -7.94 -0.37 2.76
C PHE A 49 -8.66 0.77 3.51
N PHE A 50 -8.24 1.07 4.75
CA PHE A 50 -8.83 2.15 5.55
C PHE A 50 -8.38 3.54 5.09
N PHE A 51 -7.16 3.62 4.56
CA PHE A 51 -6.51 4.83 4.10
C PHE A 51 -5.96 4.61 2.69
N PRO A 52 -6.77 4.70 1.63
CA PRO A 52 -6.38 4.30 0.27
C PRO A 52 -5.19 5.08 -0.26
N LEU A 53 -5.31 6.40 -0.28
CA LEU A 53 -4.25 7.26 -0.80
C LEU A 53 -3.07 7.35 0.18
N SER A 54 -3.36 7.65 1.46
CA SER A 54 -2.32 7.85 2.47
C SER A 54 -1.62 6.56 2.88
N GLY A 55 -2.35 5.46 3.02
CA GLY A 55 -1.80 4.13 3.32
C GLY A 55 -0.94 3.59 2.19
N PHE A 56 -1.38 3.73 0.92
CA PHE A 56 -0.53 3.45 -0.24
C PHE A 56 0.73 4.32 -0.24
N PHE A 57 0.59 5.63 0.00
CA PHE A 57 1.72 6.55 0.02
C PHE A 57 2.73 6.22 1.12
N ILE A 58 2.27 5.89 2.34
CA ILE A 58 3.13 5.48 3.45
C ILE A 58 3.82 4.14 3.14
N TYR A 59 3.08 3.16 2.61
CA TYR A 59 3.64 1.88 2.17
C TYR A 59 4.76 2.08 1.16
N TRP A 60 4.47 2.88 0.13
CA TRP A 60 5.43 3.20 -0.92
C TRP A 60 6.64 3.95 -0.36
N LEU A 61 6.42 4.93 0.53
CA LEU A 61 7.50 5.66 1.17
C LEU A 61 8.36 4.74 2.04
N MET A 62 7.82 3.72 2.69
CA MET A 62 8.62 2.78 3.47
C MET A 62 9.40 1.77 2.61
N HIS A 63 8.82 1.27 1.52
CA HIS A 63 9.44 0.21 0.72
C HIS A 63 10.24 0.70 -0.49
N HIS A 64 9.96 1.91 -0.98
CA HIS A 64 10.61 2.52 -2.14
C HIS A 64 11.36 3.81 -1.84
N SER A 65 11.22 4.41 -0.65
CA SER A 65 12.18 5.43 -0.26
C SER A 65 13.54 4.77 -0.04
N THR A 66 14.57 5.37 -0.60
CA THR A 66 15.98 4.97 -0.50
C THR A 66 16.53 5.01 0.93
N LEU A 67 15.69 5.30 1.93
CA LEU A 67 15.95 5.17 3.37
C LEU A 67 15.92 3.70 3.84
N VAL A 68 16.29 2.75 2.98
CA VAL A 68 16.80 1.47 3.47
C VAL A 68 18.05 1.82 4.28
N PRO A 69 18.09 1.58 5.60
CA PRO A 69 19.36 1.55 6.28
C PRO A 69 20.12 0.45 5.57
N ARG A 70 21.12 0.82 4.76
CA ARG A 70 22.09 -0.11 4.22
C ARG A 70 22.64 -0.79 5.45
N GLU A 71 22.15 -1.99 5.75
CA GLU A 71 22.70 -2.82 6.80
C GLU A 71 24.16 -2.93 6.43
N LYS A 72 24.97 -2.17 7.15
CA LYS A 72 26.41 -2.18 7.01
C LYS A 72 26.76 -3.61 7.37
N SER A 73 27.02 -4.45 6.36
CA SER A 73 27.56 -5.79 6.56
C SER A 73 28.85 -5.61 7.33
N ARG A 74 28.76 -5.67 8.65
CA ARG A 74 29.86 -5.48 9.56
C ARG A 74 30.04 -6.79 10.30
N PHE A 75 30.58 -7.75 9.56
CA PHE A 75 31.40 -8.87 10.01
C PHE A 75 32.20 -9.23 8.73
N ASP A 76 33.33 -8.58 8.42
CA ASP A 76 34.66 -8.78 9.02
C ASP A 76 34.69 -10.01 9.92
N TYR A 77 35.04 -11.17 9.36
CA TYR A 77 36.25 -11.94 9.65
C TYR A 77 36.49 -12.95 8.51
#